data_AF-A0A7U2NGQ1-F1
#
_entry.id   AF-A0A7U2NGQ1-F1
#
_cell.length_a   1.000
_cell.length_b   1.000
_cell.length_c   1.000
_cell.angle_alpha   90.00
_cell.angle_beta   90.00
_cell.angle_gamma   90.00
#
_symmetry.space_group_name_H-M   'P 1'
#
loop_
_entity.id
_entity.type
_entity.pdbx_description
1 polymer ?
#
loop_
_entity_poly.entity_id
_entity_poly.type
_entity_poly.pdbx_seq_one_letter_code
_entity_poly.pdbx_strand_id
1 'polypeptide(L)'
;MSRKLGLDFGTNSIGWAIIDDSSNKIIDCGIKIFPNSLTEKRRLSRKQRRKENKFVQLNLVINQLCLLWKHANPVILTLIFGSFITALLTILNFSNWQFWLNSFLTILIATLTLLHTSNKK
;
A
#
# COMPACT_ATOMS: atom_id res chain seq x y z
N MET A 1 14.92 -50.19 38.13
CA MET A 1 15.29 -50.17 36.70
C MET A 1 15.17 -48.74 36.21
N SER A 2 16.29 -48.11 35.86
CA SER A 2 16.37 -46.74 35.34
C SER A 2 16.26 -46.78 33.82
N ARG A 3 15.49 -45.86 33.22
CA ARG A 3 15.31 -45.77 31.76
C ARG A 3 15.65 -44.35 31.29
N LYS A 4 16.34 -44.25 30.17
CA LYS A 4 16.70 -42.98 29.51
C LYS A 4 15.86 -42.79 28.26
N LEU A 5 15.31 -41.59 28.07
CA LEU A 5 14.58 -41.20 26.87
C LEU A 5 15.47 -40.28 26.02
N GLY A 6 15.79 -40.70 24.80
CA GLY A 6 16.38 -39.86 23.78
C GLY A 6 15.29 -39.27 22.90
N LEU A 7 15.39 -37.97 22.58
CA LEU A 7 14.48 -37.26 21.69
C LEU A 7 15.28 -36.60 20.56
N ASP A 8 14.81 -36.76 19.33
CA ASP A 8 15.33 -36.08 18.14
C ASP A 8 14.23 -35.21 17.52
N PHE A 9 14.46 -33.90 17.50
CA PHE A 9 13.48 -32.91 17.05
C PHE A 9 13.77 -32.45 15.61
N GLY A 10 12.96 -32.93 14.67
CA GLY A 10 12.90 -32.45 13.30
C GLY A 10 11.82 -31.38 13.11
N THR A 11 11.81 -30.70 11.95
CA THR A 11 10.84 -29.63 11.65
C THR A 11 9.39 -30.09 11.61
N ASN A 12 9.15 -31.37 11.26
CA ASN A 12 7.82 -31.99 11.22
C ASN A 12 7.81 -33.37 11.85
N SER A 13 8.79 -33.69 12.69
CA SER A 13 8.88 -35.02 13.28
C SER A 13 9.56 -35.00 14.63
N ILE A 14 9.20 -35.96 15.48
CA ILE A 14 9.87 -36.23 16.75
C ILE A 14 10.24 -37.71 16.76
N GLY A 15 11.53 -38.00 16.65
CA GLY A 15 12.08 -39.33 16.91
C GLY A 15 12.24 -39.54 18.42
N TRP A 16 11.97 -40.75 18.90
CA TRP A 16 12.20 -41.09 20.29
C TRP A 16 12.74 -42.51 20.44
N ALA A 17 13.57 -42.72 21.46
CA ALA A 17 14.09 -44.02 21.83
C ALA A 17 14.19 -44.13 23.36
N ILE A 18 13.78 -45.27 23.90
CA ILE A 18 13.90 -45.59 25.32
C ILE A 18 15.00 -46.64 25.48
N ILE A 19 16.00 -46.32 26.29
CA ILE A 19 17.15 -47.19 26.57
C ILE A 19 17.11 -47.61 28.04
N ASP A 20 17.35 -48.88 28.30
CA ASP A 20 17.57 -49.38 29.66
C ASP A 20 18.98 -48.99 30.13
N ASP A 21 19.06 -48.32 31.28
CA ASP A 21 20.32 -47.75 31.78
C ASP A 21 21.29 -48.84 32.27
N SER A 22 20.76 -49.96 32.74
CA SER A 22 21.57 -51.09 33.23
C SER A 22 22.15 -51.96 32.12
N SER A 23 21.38 -52.26 31.09
CA SER A 23 21.80 -53.17 30.02
C SER A 23 22.30 -52.45 28.76
N ASN A 24 22.16 -51.12 28.69
CA ASN A 24 22.44 -50.32 27.49
C ASN A 24 21.71 -50.83 26.24
N LYS A 25 20.57 -51.51 26.42
CA LYS A 25 19.74 -52.03 25.33
C LYS A 25 18.57 -51.10 25.05
N ILE A 26 18.21 -51.00 23.77
CA ILE A 26 17.00 -50.30 23.35
C ILE A 26 15.80 -51.14 23.79
N ILE A 27 14.91 -50.52 24.57
CA ILE A 27 13.63 -51.09 24.98
C ILE A 27 12.60 -50.89 23.86
N ASP A 28 12.53 -49.66 23.35
CA ASP A 28 11.57 -49.28 22.31
C ASP A 28 12.05 -48.02 21.58
N CYS A 29 11.56 -47.82 20.36
CA CYS A 29 11.83 -46.63 19.57
C CYS A 29 10.71 -46.37 18.57
N GLY A 30 10.56 -45.10 18.19
CA GLY A 30 9.58 -44.73 17.20
C GLY A 30 9.79 -43.32 16.66
N ILE A 31 8.92 -42.95 15.74
CA ILE A 31 8.87 -41.61 15.19
C ILE A 31 7.43 -41.13 15.12
N LYS A 32 7.21 -39.90 15.57
CA LYS A 32 5.96 -39.19 15.37
C LYS A 32 6.15 -38.19 14.24
N ILE A 33 5.45 -38.41 13.12
CA ILE A 33 5.46 -37.48 11.98
C ILE A 33 4.21 -36.61 12.05
N PHE A 34 4.41 -35.30 11.93
CA PHE A 34 3.36 -34.31 11.83
C PHE A 34 3.19 -33.90 10.36
N PRO A 35 1.95 -33.70 9.88
CA PRO A 35 1.73 -33.22 8.53
C PRO A 35 2.35 -31.82 8.39
N ASN A 36 3.17 -31.64 7.36
CA ASN A 36 3.78 -30.35 7.08
C ASN A 36 2.66 -29.32 6.83
N SER A 37 2.46 -28.39 7.76
CA SER A 37 1.47 -27.33 7.62
C SER A 37 2.01 -26.27 6.66
N LEU A 38 2.18 -26.64 5.38
CA LEU A 38 2.60 -25.70 4.36
C LEU A 38 1.47 -24.70 4.14
N THR A 39 1.56 -23.62 4.90
CA THR A 39 0.77 -22.40 4.81
C THR A 39 0.96 -21.67 3.47
N GLU A 40 1.64 -22.26 2.48
CA GLU A 40 1.90 -21.65 1.18
C GLU A 40 0.61 -21.21 0.48
N LYS A 41 -0.44 -22.04 0.51
CA LYS A 41 -1.78 -21.63 0.00
C LYS A 41 -2.30 -20.38 0.73
N ARG A 42 -2.15 -20.33 2.06
CA ARG A 42 -2.56 -19.18 2.89
C ARG A 42 -1.67 -17.96 2.67
N ARG A 43 -0.39 -18.17 2.36
CA ARG A 43 0.59 -17.12 2.06
C ARG A 43 0.28 -16.49 0.70
N LEU A 44 0.01 -17.32 -0.31
CA LEU A 44 -0.38 -16.90 -1.65
C LEU A 44 -1.71 -16.14 -1.63
N SER A 45 -2.73 -16.66 -0.94
CA SER A 45 -4.03 -15.98 -0.83
C SER A 45 -3.92 -14.63 -0.10
N ARG A 46 -3.13 -14.55 0.98
CA ARG A 46 -2.82 -13.27 1.64
C ARG A 46 -2.08 -12.30 0.72
N LYS A 47 -1.15 -12.79 -0.11
CA LYS A 47 -0.41 -11.97 -1.07
C LYS A 47 -1.32 -11.44 -2.17
N GLN A 48 -2.23 -12.26 -2.69
CA GLN A 48 -3.24 -11.84 -3.67
C GLN A 48 -4.17 -10.77 -3.09
N ARG A 49 -4.76 -11.01 -1.91
CA ARG A 49 -5.64 -10.05 -1.23
C ARG A 49 -4.96 -8.71 -0.94
N ARG A 50 -3.67 -8.72 -0.57
CA ARG A 50 -2.89 -7.49 -0.39
C ARG A 50 -2.71 -6.70 -1.70
N LYS A 51 -2.53 -7.39 -2.83
CA LYS A 51 -2.45 -6.72 -4.14
C LYS A 51 -3.80 -6.12 -4.52
N GLU A 52 -4.88 -6.91 -4.41
CA GLU A 52 -6.25 -6.47 -4.68
C GLU A 52 -6.64 -5.24 -3.84
N ASN A 53 -6.37 -5.27 -2.54
CA ASN A 53 -6.68 -4.14 -1.66
C ASN A 53 -5.94 -2.85 -2.06
N LYS A 54 -4.69 -2.94 -2.55
CA LYS A 54 -3.97 -1.77 -3.06
C LYS A 54 -4.62 -1.21 -4.33
N PHE A 55 -5.07 -2.07 -5.24
CA PHE A 55 -5.80 -1.64 -6.43
C PHE A 55 -7.14 -0.99 -6.08
N VAL A 56 -7.89 -1.57 -5.14
CA VAL A 56 -9.16 -1.00 -4.67
C VAL A 56 -8.96 0.38 -4.07
N GLN A 57 -7.93 0.57 -3.23
CA GLN A 57 -7.63 1.88 -2.64
C GLN A 57 -7.33 2.95 -3.69
N LEU A 58 -6.51 2.62 -4.70
CA LEU A 58 -6.22 3.55 -5.81
C LEU A 58 -7.48 3.88 -6.63
N ASN A 59 -8.27 2.86 -6.95
CA ASN A 59 -9.50 3.05 -7.71
C ASN A 59 -10.52 3.92 -6.97
N LEU A 60 -10.62 3.84 -5.64
CA LEU A 60 -11.48 4.73 -4.86
C LEU A 60 -11.06 6.19 -4.98
N VAL A 61 -9.76 6.49 -4.88
CA VAL A 61 -9.22 7.84 -5.03
C VAL A 61 -9.43 8.37 -6.45
N ILE A 62 -9.15 7.54 -7.46
CA ILE A 62 -9.36 7.90 -8.86
C ILE A 62 -10.84 8.16 -9.15
N ASN A 63 -11.74 7.33 -8.61
CA ASN A 63 -13.18 7.52 -8.77
C ASN A 63 -13.66 8.80 -8.10
N GLN A 64 -13.15 9.13 -6.90
CA GLN A 64 -13.45 10.41 -6.24
C GLN A 64 -12.98 11.60 -7.07
N LEU A 65 -11.75 11.56 -7.61
CA LEU A 65 -11.21 12.59 -8.50
C LEU A 65 -12.02 12.72 -9.79
N CYS A 66 -12.45 11.60 -10.39
CA CYS A 66 -13.26 11.59 -11.60
C CYS A 66 -14.64 12.22 -11.37
N LEU A 67 -15.27 11.97 -10.22
CA LEU A 67 -16.53 12.60 -9.82
C LEU A 67 -16.36 14.12 -9.67
N LEU A 68 -15.29 14.58 -9.02
CA LEU A 68 -14.99 16.00 -8.89
C LEU A 68 -14.73 16.65 -10.27
N TRP A 69 -14.03 15.98 -11.17
CA TRP A 69 -13.82 16.45 -12.55
C TRP A 69 -15.10 16.53 -13.37
N LYS A 70 -16.06 15.61 -13.18
CA LYS A 70 -17.35 15.65 -13.87
C LYS A 70 -18.22 16.84 -13.49
N HIS A 71 -18.08 17.33 -12.26
CA HIS A 71 -18.83 18.48 -11.75
C HIS A 71 -18.07 19.80 -11.87
N ALA A 72 -16.77 19.77 -12.19
CA ALA A 72 -15.98 20.99 -12.38
C ALA A 72 -16.23 21.59 -13.76
N ASN A 73 -16.52 22.89 -13.79
CA ASN A 73 -16.61 23.63 -15.06
C ASN A 73 -15.23 23.60 -15.76
N PRO A 74 -15.12 23.12 -17.02
CA PRO A 74 -13.84 22.95 -17.71
C PRO A 74 -13.07 24.26 -17.86
N VAL A 75 -13.78 25.39 -17.93
CA VAL A 75 -13.21 26.75 -17.97
C VAL A 75 -12.53 27.13 -16.65
N ILE A 76 -13.08 26.74 -15.50
CA ILE A 76 -12.46 27.03 -14.20
C ILE A 76 -11.16 26.23 -14.05
N LEU A 77 -11.17 24.96 -14.49
CA LEU A 77 -9.98 24.09 -14.43
C LEU A 77 -8.82 24.61 -15.28
N THR A 78 -9.10 25.06 -16.51
CA THR A 78 -8.07 25.60 -17.41
C THR A 78 -7.46 26.89 -16.86
N LEU A 79 -8.28 27.75 -16.24
CA LEU A 79 -7.80 28.97 -15.59
C LEU A 79 -6.95 28.69 -14.34
N ILE A 80 -7.31 27.71 -13.51
CA ILE A 80 -6.49 27.30 -12.35
C ILE A 80 -5.12 26.78 -12.81
N PHE A 81 -5.09 25.99 -13.89
CA PHE A 81 -3.84 25.49 -14.45
C PHE A 81 -2.96 26.61 -15.03
N GLY A 82 -3.57 27.57 -15.74
CA GLY A 82 -2.87 28.77 -16.24
C GLY A 82 -2.34 29.67 -15.11
N SER A 83 -3.09 29.78 -14.00
CA SER A 83 -2.66 30.48 -12.80
C SER A 83 -1.40 29.83 -12.19
N PHE A 84 -1.38 28.51 -12.09
CA PHE A 84 -0.19 27.79 -11.58
C PHE A 84 1.04 27.97 -12.48
N ILE A 85 0.87 27.90 -13.80
CA ILE A 85 1.97 28.11 -14.76
C ILE A 85 2.54 29.52 -14.65
N THR A 86 1.68 30.54 -14.60
CA THR A 86 2.12 31.94 -14.51
C THR A 86 2.79 32.26 -13.17
N ALA A 87 2.33 31.66 -12.06
CA ALA A 87 3.02 31.74 -10.77
C ALA A 87 4.41 31.11 -10.82
N LEU A 88 4.56 29.95 -11.46
CA LEU A 88 5.85 29.29 -11.62
C LEU A 88 6.81 30.13 -12.49
N LEU A 89 6.32 30.70 -13.58
CA LEU A 89 7.10 31.60 -14.45
C LEU A 89 7.56 32.87 -13.74
N THR A 90 6.77 33.37 -12.78
CA THR A 90 7.16 34.51 -11.94
C THR A 90 8.43 34.23 -11.15
N ILE A 91 8.56 33.00 -10.62
CA ILE A 91 9.72 32.59 -9.82
C ILE A 91 10.94 32.29 -10.71
N LEU A 92 10.72 31.71 -11.90
CA LEU A 92 11.81 31.29 -12.78
C LEU A 92 12.37 32.41 -13.66
N ASN A 93 11.55 33.40 -14.03
CA ASN A 93 11.94 34.49 -14.94
C ASN A 93 12.18 35.79 -14.18
N PHE A 94 13.37 35.92 -13.58
CA PHE A 94 13.78 37.11 -12.82
C PHE A 94 13.87 38.39 -13.67
N SER A 95 13.97 38.30 -15.00
CA SER A 95 14.04 39.48 -15.88
C SER A 95 12.66 40.12 -16.08
N ASN A 96 11.62 39.30 -16.27
CA ASN A 96 10.26 39.75 -16.55
C ASN A 96 9.27 39.36 -15.44
N TRP A 97 9.73 39.19 -14.20
CA TRP A 97 8.91 38.66 -13.09
C TRP A 97 7.64 39.50 -12.85
N GLN A 98 7.72 40.82 -13.02
CA GLN A 98 6.59 41.74 -12.82
C GLN A 98 5.47 41.48 -13.83
N PHE A 99 5.79 41.14 -15.08
CA PHE A 99 4.80 40.78 -16.10
C PHE A 99 4.06 39.49 -15.72
N TRP A 100 4.81 38.46 -15.36
CA TRP A 100 4.24 37.15 -14.99
C TRP A 100 3.39 37.21 -13.73
N LEU A 101 3.80 38.00 -12.73
CA LEU A 101 3.03 38.23 -11.52
C LEU A 101 1.69 38.93 -11.82
N ASN A 102 1.71 39.95 -12.67
CA ASN A 102 0.50 40.66 -13.07
C ASN A 102 -0.48 39.75 -13.84
N SER A 103 0.03 38.90 -14.74
CA SER A 103 -0.79 37.89 -15.42
C SER A 103 -1.38 36.88 -14.43
N PHE A 104 -0.60 36.40 -13.47
CA PHE A 104 -1.08 35.50 -12.41
C PHE A 104 -2.22 36.12 -11.61
N LEU A 105 -2.05 37.36 -11.13
CA LEU A 105 -3.08 38.07 -10.35
C LEU A 105 -4.35 38.31 -11.18
N THR A 106 -4.21 38.64 -12.46
CA THR A 106 -5.36 38.85 -13.36
C THR A 106 -6.15 37.56 -13.55
N ILE A 107 -5.46 36.44 -13.79
CA ILE A 107 -6.10 35.12 -13.92
C ILE A 107 -6.75 34.72 -12.59
N LEU A 108 -6.12 35.00 -11.45
CA LEU A 108 -6.66 34.73 -10.11
C LEU A 108 -7.96 35.53 -9.85
N ILE A 109 -7.99 36.80 -10.21
CA ILE A 109 -9.21 37.62 -10.04
C ILE A 109 -10.32 37.12 -10.96
N ALA A 110 -10.00 36.75 -12.20
CA ALA A 110 -10.96 36.20 -13.15
C ALA A 110 -11.55 34.87 -12.66
N THR A 111 -10.74 33.97 -12.09
CA THR A 111 -11.23 32.71 -11.52
C THR A 111 -12.15 32.93 -10.32
N LEU A 112 -11.77 33.81 -9.40
CA LEU A 112 -12.60 34.14 -8.24
C LEU A 112 -13.94 34.77 -8.65
N THR A 113 -13.92 35.67 -9.64
CA THR A 113 -15.13 36.30 -10.17
C THR A 113 -16.07 35.28 -10.82
N LEU A 114 -15.52 34.35 -11.59
CA LEU A 114 -16.29 33.30 -12.24
C LEU A 114 -16.86 32.30 -11.23
N LEU A 115 -16.09 31.93 -10.20
CA LEU A 115 -16.54 31.06 -9.12
C LEU A 115 -17.68 31.69 -8.31
N HIS A 116 -17.55 32.98 -7.98
CA HIS A 116 -18.59 33.75 -7.30
C HIS A 116 -19.89 33.83 -8.11
N THR A 117 -19.77 34.02 -9.42
CA THR A 117 -20.93 34.04 -10.34
C THR A 117 -21.57 32.65 -10.46
N SER A 118 -20.76 31.60 -10.47
CA SER A 118 -21.24 30.21 -10.52
C SER A 118 -21.98 29.79 -9.25
N ASN A 119 -21.58 30.30 -8.07
CA ASN A 119 -22.24 29.98 -6.79
C ASN A 119 -23.57 30.72 -6.59
N LYS A 120 -23.85 31.77 -7.38
CA LYS A 120 -25.12 32.53 -7.33
C LYS A 120 -26.20 32.01 -8.28
N LYS A 121 -25.85 31.11 -9.20
CA LYS A 121 -26.80 30.42 -10.11
C LYS A 121 -27.24 29.10 -9.49
#